data_AF-A0A8B5WW24-F1
#
_entry.id   AF-A0A8B5WW24-F1
#
_cell.length_a   1.000
_cell.length_b   1.000
_cell.length_c   1.000
_cell.angle_alpha   90.00
_cell.angle_beta   90.00
_cell.angle_gamma   90.00
#
_symmetry.space_group_name_H-M   'P 1'
#
loop_
_entity.id
_entity.type
_entity.pdbx_description
1 polymer ?
#
loop_
_entity_poly.entity_id
_entity_poly.type
_entity_poly.pdbx_seq_one_letter_code
_entity_poly.pdbx_strand_id
1 'polypeptide(L)'
;MTLIRWFSGLLFLALAASSWGASADAQRELVFLTWSEYMDPELIERFEEDHGVRVRMVYFEGDDHRNDLLILSDTKGYDVVMVDDLLVLTYARRGWLAPLSEEEMPNLRHVDPKWNKAYDGTKGYGVPAFWGTFGIAYREDLVPESIESWRQLFEPADALRGKIVMIRQQWDLIATALKALGYSVNSTDAAELAEAESLLMKQKPFVGSYGYISLSEES
;
A
#
# COMPACT_ATOMS: atom_id res chain seq x y z
N MET A 1 45.22 50.63 -5.85
CA MET A 1 46.56 50.21 -6.33
C MET A 1 46.68 48.71 -6.09
N THR A 2 46.93 47.79 -7.01
CA THR A 2 46.92 47.70 -8.48
C THR A 2 47.01 46.18 -8.71
N LEU A 3 46.18 45.62 -9.59
CA LEU A 3 46.26 44.24 -10.04
C LEU A 3 47.64 43.94 -10.65
N ILE A 4 48.16 42.72 -10.46
CA ILE A 4 49.05 42.09 -11.45
C ILE A 4 48.69 40.61 -11.57
N ARG A 5 48.01 40.27 -12.68
CA ARG A 5 47.95 38.94 -13.28
C ARG A 5 49.23 38.71 -14.07
N TRP A 6 49.79 37.51 -14.04
CA TRP A 6 50.74 37.03 -15.05
C TRP A 6 50.10 35.97 -15.93
N PHE A 7 50.48 36.04 -17.20
CA PHE A 7 49.91 35.37 -18.36
C PHE A 7 50.89 34.30 -18.88
N SER A 8 50.33 33.34 -19.62
CA SER A 8 50.94 32.61 -20.75
C SER A 8 51.76 31.34 -20.49
N GLY A 9 51.34 30.27 -21.17
CA GLY A 9 52.18 29.11 -21.52
C GLY A 9 51.37 27.87 -21.93
N LEU A 10 50.97 27.78 -23.21
CA LEU A 10 50.38 26.58 -23.80
C LEU A 10 51.43 25.47 -24.05
N LEU A 11 50.97 24.20 -24.09
CA LEU A 11 50.92 23.34 -25.30
C LEU A 11 51.58 21.92 -25.23
N PHE A 12 50.72 20.91 -25.48
CA PHE A 12 50.85 19.71 -26.33
C PHE A 12 51.32 18.30 -25.85
N LEU A 13 50.45 17.32 -26.20
CA LEU A 13 50.66 15.92 -26.69
C LEU A 13 51.15 14.86 -25.67
N ALA A 14 50.66 13.61 -25.61
CA ALA A 14 49.96 12.76 -26.58
C ALA A 14 49.24 11.55 -25.92
N LEU A 15 48.18 11.11 -26.62
CA LEU A 15 47.66 9.75 -26.88
C LEU A 15 47.69 8.60 -25.85
N ALA A 16 46.49 8.02 -25.74
CA ALA A 16 46.16 6.58 -25.74
C ALA A 16 46.17 5.79 -24.43
N ALA A 17 44.97 5.52 -23.92
CA ALA A 17 44.45 4.14 -23.92
C ALA A 17 42.92 4.17 -23.89
N SER A 18 42.33 3.62 -24.93
CA SER A 18 40.93 3.27 -25.04
C SER A 18 40.60 2.21 -23.98
N SER A 19 40.22 2.62 -22.79
CA SER A 19 39.38 1.77 -21.94
C SER A 19 37.94 2.07 -22.32
N TRP A 20 37.50 1.40 -23.40
CA TRP A 20 36.13 0.91 -23.48
C TRP A 20 35.96 0.00 -22.26
N GLY A 21 35.70 0.62 -21.11
CA GLY A 21 35.07 -0.08 -20.02
C GLY A 21 33.71 -0.45 -20.58
N ALA A 22 33.54 -1.72 -20.91
CA ALA A 22 32.22 -2.30 -20.82
C ALA A 22 31.68 -1.84 -19.47
N SER A 23 30.73 -0.90 -19.48
CA SER A 23 29.83 -0.79 -18.36
C SER A 23 29.29 -2.20 -18.23
N ALA A 24 29.74 -2.92 -17.19
CA ALA A 24 28.98 -4.06 -16.73
C ALA A 24 27.55 -3.56 -16.67
N ASP A 25 26.68 -4.19 -17.46
CA ASP A 25 25.27 -3.87 -17.52
C ASP A 25 24.79 -4.09 -16.08
N ALA A 26 24.77 -3.01 -15.28
CA ALA A 26 24.30 -3.08 -13.92
C ALA A 26 22.82 -3.39 -14.09
N GLN A 27 22.47 -4.67 -13.91
CA GLN A 27 21.11 -5.17 -14.05
C GLN A 27 20.21 -4.18 -13.33
N ARG A 28 19.33 -3.53 -14.09
CA ARG A 28 18.54 -2.41 -13.56
C ARG A 28 17.67 -2.97 -12.44
N GLU A 29 17.81 -2.42 -11.24
CA GLU A 29 16.98 -2.81 -10.10
C GLU A 29 15.72 -1.93 -10.06
N LEU A 30 14.57 -2.55 -9.84
CA LEU A 30 13.29 -1.92 -9.51
C LEU A 30 12.96 -2.29 -8.07
N VAL A 31 12.70 -1.29 -7.22
CA VAL A 31 12.34 -1.50 -5.81
C VAL A 31 10.84 -1.35 -5.65
N PHE A 32 10.17 -2.45 -5.29
CA PHE A 32 8.71 -2.50 -5.15
C PHE A 32 8.30 -2.65 -3.68
N LEU A 33 7.64 -1.63 -3.13
CA LEU A 33 7.06 -1.64 -1.79
C LEU A 33 5.60 -2.12 -1.83
N THR A 34 5.30 -3.26 -1.21
CA THR A 34 3.95 -3.87 -1.25
C THR A 34 3.64 -4.74 -0.02
N TRP A 35 2.43 -5.31 0.04
CA TRP A 35 2.04 -6.34 1.01
C TRP A 35 2.60 -7.72 0.58
N SER A 36 2.87 -8.63 1.54
CA SER A 36 3.53 -9.92 1.25
C SER A 36 2.77 -10.82 0.28
N GLU A 37 1.44 -10.84 0.35
CA GLU A 37 0.59 -11.79 -0.39
C GLU A 37 0.06 -11.25 -1.72
N TYR A 38 0.47 -10.05 -2.14
CA TYR A 38 -0.16 -9.36 -3.28
C TYR A 38 0.48 -9.65 -4.64
N MET A 39 1.67 -10.26 -4.66
CA MET A 39 2.38 -10.59 -5.90
C MET A 39 2.74 -12.06 -5.92
N ASP A 40 2.36 -12.74 -7.00
CA ASP A 40 2.82 -14.09 -7.30
C ASP A 40 4.32 -14.05 -7.62
N PRO A 41 5.18 -14.79 -6.88
CA PRO A 41 6.60 -14.87 -7.17
C PRO A 41 6.91 -15.27 -8.62
N GLU A 42 6.12 -16.16 -9.23
CA GLU A 42 6.32 -16.57 -10.63
C GLU A 42 6.08 -15.42 -11.61
N LEU A 43 5.16 -14.50 -11.28
CA LEU A 43 4.91 -13.31 -12.09
C LEU A 43 6.09 -12.35 -12.04
N ILE A 44 6.71 -12.21 -10.86
CA ILE A 44 7.90 -11.37 -10.68
C ILE A 44 9.09 -11.95 -11.46
N GLU A 45 9.31 -13.26 -11.37
CA GLU A 45 10.38 -13.94 -12.12
C GLU A 45 10.23 -13.76 -13.63
N ARG A 46 9.02 -13.94 -14.17
CA ARG A 46 8.76 -13.70 -15.61
C ARG A 46 8.99 -12.25 -15.99
N PHE A 47 8.61 -11.29 -15.14
CA PHE A 47 8.85 -9.87 -15.40
C PHE A 47 10.35 -9.54 -15.41
N GLU A 48 11.13 -10.11 -14.49
CA GLU A 48 12.59 -9.96 -14.47
C GLU A 48 13.22 -10.51 -15.77
N GLU A 49 12.79 -11.69 -16.22
CA GLU A 49 13.26 -12.34 -17.45
C GLU A 49 12.92 -11.54 -18.71
N ASP A 50 11.66 -11.13 -18.86
CA ASP A 50 11.14 -10.43 -20.05
C ASP A 50 11.78 -9.05 -20.23
N HIS A 51 12.17 -8.39 -19.13
CA HIS A 51 12.66 -7.01 -19.14
C HIS A 51 14.14 -6.87 -18.80
N GLY A 52 14.83 -7.95 -18.42
CA GLY A 52 16.24 -7.91 -18.01
C GLY A 52 16.49 -7.02 -16.80
N VAL A 53 15.55 -7.01 -15.85
CA VAL A 53 15.59 -6.21 -14.61
C VAL A 53 15.67 -7.11 -13.39
N ARG A 54 16.02 -6.56 -12.22
CA ARG A 54 15.90 -7.22 -10.91
C ARG A 54 14.80 -6.51 -10.13
N VAL A 55 13.83 -7.22 -9.58
CA VAL A 55 12.81 -6.66 -8.70
C VAL A 55 13.18 -6.95 -7.25
N ARG A 56 13.47 -5.89 -6.49
CA ARG A 56 13.67 -5.96 -5.05
C ARG A 56 12.36 -5.68 -4.34
N MET A 57 11.72 -6.75 -3.90
CA MET A 57 10.48 -6.68 -3.10
C MET A 57 10.79 -6.19 -1.68
N VAL A 58 10.04 -5.20 -1.22
CA VAL A 58 10.06 -4.69 0.16
C VAL A 58 8.65 -4.79 0.71
N TYR A 59 8.50 -5.42 1.87
CA TYR A 59 7.20 -5.73 2.43
C TYR A 59 6.85 -4.86 3.65
N PHE A 60 5.57 -4.51 3.77
CA PHE A 60 5.00 -3.88 4.95
C PHE A 60 3.79 -4.65 5.48
N GLU A 61 3.49 -4.47 6.77
CA GLU A 61 2.41 -5.17 7.48
C GLU A 61 1.24 -4.23 7.83
N GLY A 62 1.33 -2.95 7.46
CA GLY A 62 0.31 -1.95 7.78
C GLY A 62 0.65 -0.59 7.20
N ASP A 63 -0.36 0.29 7.16
CA ASP A 63 -0.23 1.63 6.61
C ASP A 63 0.81 2.48 7.34
N ASP A 64 0.88 2.36 8.67
CA ASP A 64 1.87 3.09 9.49
C ASP A 64 3.29 2.61 9.18
N HIS A 65 3.51 1.30 9.06
CA HIS A 65 4.81 0.75 8.68
C HIS A 65 5.20 1.19 7.25
N ARG A 66 4.26 1.18 6.31
CA ARG A 66 4.50 1.72 4.95
C ARG A 66 4.88 3.20 5.00
N ASN A 67 4.16 4.01 5.78
CA ASN A 67 4.44 5.44 5.94
C ASN A 67 5.86 5.67 6.51
N ASP A 68 6.23 4.92 7.54
CA ASP A 68 7.57 5.00 8.14
C ASP A 68 8.65 4.64 7.13
N LEU A 69 8.47 3.56 6.35
CA LEU A 69 9.38 3.16 5.29
C LEU A 69 9.52 4.26 4.22
N LEU A 70 8.42 4.86 3.78
CA LEU A 70 8.44 5.97 2.82
C LEU A 70 9.20 7.19 3.37
N ILE A 71 8.96 7.57 4.62
CA ILE A 71 9.63 8.71 5.28
C ILE A 71 11.13 8.43 5.45
N LEU A 72 11.50 7.21 5.84
CA LEU A 72 12.88 6.81 6.15
C LEU A 72 13.70 6.46 4.91
N SER A 73 13.06 6.31 3.74
CA SER A 73 13.73 5.90 2.49
C SER A 73 14.76 6.91 1.95
N ASP A 74 14.79 8.12 2.49
CA ASP A 74 15.70 9.22 2.07
C ASP A 74 15.69 9.40 0.54
N THR A 75 16.77 9.91 -0.05
CA THR A 75 16.91 10.14 -1.50
C THR A 75 16.78 8.89 -2.40
N LYS A 76 16.78 7.66 -1.85
CA LYS A 76 16.70 6.44 -2.66
C LYS A 76 15.27 6.05 -3.03
N GLY A 77 14.30 6.34 -2.18
CA GLY A 77 12.88 6.09 -2.43
C GLY A 77 12.53 4.65 -2.80
N TYR A 78 11.37 4.49 -3.43
CA TYR A 78 10.87 3.25 -4.02
C TYR A 78 10.35 3.58 -5.43
N ASP A 79 10.55 2.67 -6.38
CA ASP A 79 10.10 2.89 -7.77
C ASP A 79 8.60 2.67 -7.91
N VAL A 80 8.07 1.68 -7.18
CA VAL A 80 6.64 1.38 -7.14
C VAL A 80 6.22 1.17 -5.68
N VAL A 81 5.08 1.75 -5.32
CA VAL A 81 4.44 1.53 -4.01
C VAL A 81 2.98 1.15 -4.21
N MET A 82 2.56 0.08 -3.55
CA MET A 82 1.14 -0.25 -3.42
C MET A 82 0.54 0.52 -2.25
N VAL A 83 -0.57 1.20 -2.51
CA VAL A 83 -1.21 2.10 -1.55
C VAL A 83 -2.72 2.09 -1.73
N ASP A 84 -3.44 2.22 -0.64
CA ASP A 84 -4.88 2.40 -0.62
C ASP A 84 -5.27 3.74 -1.26
N ASP A 85 -6.36 3.74 -2.02
CA ASP A 85 -6.80 4.88 -2.83
C ASP A 85 -7.00 6.16 -2.00
N LEU A 86 -7.53 6.02 -0.78
CA LEU A 86 -7.76 7.11 0.16
C LEU A 86 -6.47 7.88 0.50
N LEU A 87 -5.31 7.24 0.38
CA LEU A 87 -4.01 7.82 0.75
C LEU A 87 -3.25 8.42 -0.44
N VAL A 88 -3.59 8.04 -1.67
CA VAL A 88 -2.90 8.52 -2.89
C VAL A 88 -2.90 10.05 -2.95
N LEU A 89 -4.05 10.69 -2.72
CA LEU A 89 -4.16 12.15 -2.73
C LEU A 89 -3.35 12.81 -1.62
N THR A 90 -3.27 12.17 -0.46
CA THR A 90 -2.45 12.66 0.66
C THR A 90 -0.97 12.59 0.28
N TYR A 91 -0.52 11.50 -0.34
CA TYR A 91 0.86 11.33 -0.78
C TYR A 91 1.23 12.29 -1.91
N ALA A 92 0.34 12.49 -2.88
CA ALA A 92 0.52 13.46 -3.95
C ALA A 92 0.69 14.90 -3.40
N ARG A 93 -0.15 15.31 -2.43
CA ARG A 93 -0.01 16.63 -1.77
C ARG A 93 1.27 16.79 -0.96
N ARG A 94 1.81 15.69 -0.42
CA ARG A 94 3.10 15.67 0.27
C ARG A 94 4.29 15.65 -0.70
N GLY A 95 4.06 15.50 -2.00
CA GLY A 95 5.10 15.38 -3.02
C GLY A 95 5.83 14.04 -2.97
N TRP A 96 5.21 12.99 -2.42
CA TRP A 96 5.80 11.66 -2.32
C TRP A 96 5.62 10.82 -3.59
N LEU A 97 4.68 11.19 -4.46
CA LEU A 97 4.39 10.48 -5.71
C LEU A 97 4.81 11.32 -6.91
N ALA A 98 5.48 10.68 -7.85
CA ALA A 98 5.70 11.24 -9.17
C ALA A 98 4.38 11.21 -9.97
N PRO A 99 4.10 12.23 -10.80
CA PRO A 99 2.96 12.18 -11.72
C PRO A 99 3.18 11.08 -12.77
N LEU A 100 2.11 10.40 -13.13
CA LEU A 100 2.08 9.34 -14.14
C LEU A 100 1.46 9.85 -15.44
N SER A 101 2.08 9.50 -16.57
CA SER A 101 1.53 9.77 -17.90
C SER A 101 0.72 8.58 -18.40
N GLU A 102 -0.56 8.78 -18.73
CA GLU A 102 -1.39 7.73 -19.33
C GLU A 102 -0.87 7.27 -20.70
N GLU A 103 -0.15 8.13 -21.43
CA GLU A 103 0.45 7.78 -22.72
C GLU A 103 1.54 6.71 -22.58
N GLU A 104 2.22 6.66 -21.42
CA GLU A 104 3.24 5.66 -21.11
C GLU A 104 2.64 4.34 -20.61
N MET A 105 1.31 4.30 -20.38
CA MET A 105 0.60 3.16 -19.82
C MET A 105 -0.53 2.66 -20.75
N PRO A 106 -0.19 2.15 -21.95
CA PRO A 106 -1.18 1.73 -22.95
C PRO A 106 -2.11 0.61 -22.46
N ASN A 107 -1.69 -0.14 -21.43
CA ASN A 107 -2.47 -1.22 -20.85
C ASN A 107 -3.59 -0.74 -19.91
N LEU A 108 -3.69 0.55 -19.58
CA LEU A 108 -4.83 1.11 -18.84
C LEU A 108 -6.17 0.88 -19.56
N ARG A 109 -6.15 0.67 -20.88
CA ARG A 109 -7.31 0.25 -21.67
C ARG A 109 -7.96 -1.05 -21.18
N HIS A 110 -7.23 -1.89 -20.43
CA HIS A 110 -7.72 -3.15 -19.87
C HIS A 110 -8.39 -2.98 -18.51
N VAL A 111 -8.30 -1.80 -17.89
CA VAL A 111 -8.97 -1.49 -16.63
C VAL A 111 -10.44 -1.17 -16.91
N ASP A 112 -11.35 -1.85 -16.20
CA ASP A 112 -12.79 -1.58 -16.30
C ASP A 112 -13.07 -0.09 -15.99
N PRO A 113 -13.79 0.64 -16.87
CA PRO A 113 -14.09 2.06 -16.67
C PRO A 113 -14.70 2.42 -15.31
N LYS A 114 -15.40 1.47 -14.65
CA LYS A 114 -15.94 1.71 -13.31
C LYS A 114 -14.84 2.02 -12.27
N TRP A 115 -13.66 1.42 -12.41
CA TRP A 115 -12.53 1.66 -11.51
C TRP A 115 -11.89 3.01 -11.81
N ASN A 116 -11.70 3.36 -13.09
CA ASN A 116 -11.23 4.70 -13.46
C ASN A 116 -12.14 5.79 -12.90
N LYS A 117 -13.47 5.57 -12.89
CA LYS A 117 -14.43 6.49 -12.29
C LYS A 117 -14.38 6.51 -10.76
N ALA A 118 -14.28 5.34 -10.12
CA ALA A 118 -14.20 5.24 -8.65
C ALA A 118 -12.95 5.95 -8.11
N TYR A 119 -11.86 5.93 -8.88
CA TYR A 119 -10.56 6.48 -8.52
C TYR A 119 -10.22 7.78 -9.28
N ASP A 120 -11.21 8.50 -9.82
CA ASP A 120 -10.96 9.71 -10.63
C ASP A 120 -10.17 10.79 -9.85
N GLY A 121 -10.35 10.83 -8.52
CA GLY A 121 -9.59 11.71 -7.63
C GLY A 121 -8.09 11.40 -7.57
N THR A 122 -7.66 10.18 -7.92
CA THR A 122 -6.25 9.75 -7.89
C THR A 122 -5.62 9.77 -9.29
N LYS A 123 -6.36 10.25 -10.30
CA LYS A 123 -5.92 10.25 -11.69
C LYS A 123 -4.58 10.97 -11.86
N GLY A 124 -3.66 10.31 -12.56
CA GLY A 124 -2.30 10.81 -12.77
C GLY A 124 -1.32 10.56 -11.62
N TYR A 125 -1.71 9.84 -10.56
CA TYR A 125 -0.81 9.46 -9.46
C TYR A 125 -0.83 7.97 -9.09
N GLY A 126 -1.78 7.20 -9.64
CA GLY A 126 -1.88 5.77 -9.36
C GLY A 126 -2.66 5.02 -10.44
N VAL A 127 -2.46 3.70 -10.45
CA VAL A 127 -3.16 2.76 -11.33
C VAL A 127 -3.89 1.73 -10.47
N PRO A 128 -5.18 1.44 -10.72
CA PRO A 128 -5.89 0.40 -10.00
C PRO A 128 -5.25 -0.98 -10.26
N ALA A 129 -4.81 -1.65 -9.19
CA ALA A 129 -4.20 -2.99 -9.28
C ALA A 129 -5.17 -4.06 -8.77
N PHE A 130 -5.63 -3.93 -7.53
CA PHE A 130 -6.55 -4.86 -6.88
C PHE A 130 -7.72 -4.10 -6.25
N TRP A 131 -8.84 -4.80 -6.09
CA TRP A 131 -10.00 -4.31 -5.36
C TRP A 131 -10.59 -5.47 -4.56
N GLY A 132 -11.29 -5.16 -3.49
CA GLY A 132 -11.92 -6.16 -2.65
C GLY A 132 -13.02 -5.57 -1.78
N THR A 133 -13.57 -6.40 -0.92
CA THR A 133 -14.59 -6.01 0.06
C THR A 133 -14.16 -6.47 1.44
N PHE A 134 -14.45 -5.66 2.44
CA PHE A 134 -14.38 -6.08 3.84
C PHE A 134 -15.64 -6.85 4.21
N GLY A 135 -15.48 -7.91 4.99
CA GLY A 135 -16.58 -8.75 5.42
C GLY A 135 -16.26 -9.50 6.71
N ILE A 136 -17.18 -10.35 7.11
CA ILE A 136 -17.03 -11.21 8.28
C ILE A 136 -16.85 -12.64 7.79
N ALA A 137 -15.70 -13.23 8.09
CA ALA A 137 -15.46 -14.65 7.93
C ALA A 137 -15.73 -15.36 9.27
N TYR A 138 -16.41 -16.49 9.23
CA TYR A 138 -16.70 -17.28 10.43
C TYR A 138 -16.78 -18.77 10.10
N ARG A 139 -16.56 -19.60 11.13
CA ARG A 139 -16.64 -21.06 11.06
C ARG A 139 -18.09 -21.50 11.24
N GLU A 140 -18.75 -21.91 10.16
CA GLU A 140 -20.16 -22.34 10.18
C GLU A 140 -20.41 -23.55 11.11
N ASP A 141 -19.41 -24.40 11.34
CA ASP A 141 -19.47 -25.52 12.27
C ASP A 141 -19.40 -25.10 13.75
N LEU A 142 -18.93 -23.87 14.03
CA LEU A 142 -18.75 -23.34 15.39
C LEU A 142 -19.72 -22.19 15.73
N VAL A 143 -20.30 -21.54 14.71
CA VAL A 143 -21.28 -20.46 14.87
C VAL A 143 -22.64 -20.97 14.41
N PRO A 144 -23.58 -21.24 15.33
CA PRO A 144 -24.84 -21.91 15.00
C PRO A 144 -25.83 -21.04 14.22
N GLU A 145 -25.64 -19.72 14.20
CA GLU A 145 -26.47 -18.77 13.47
C GLU A 145 -25.67 -18.10 12.35
N SER A 146 -26.29 -17.90 11.19
CA SER A 146 -25.67 -17.18 10.09
C SER A 146 -25.36 -15.73 10.50
N ILE A 147 -24.15 -15.28 10.15
CA ILE A 147 -23.77 -13.87 10.31
C ILE A 147 -24.18 -13.12 9.05
N GLU A 148 -25.21 -12.29 9.17
CA GLU A 148 -25.84 -11.55 8.05
C GLU A 148 -25.69 -10.03 8.18
N SER A 149 -25.15 -9.55 9.31
CA SER A 149 -24.99 -8.14 9.58
C SER A 149 -23.73 -7.82 10.39
N TRP A 150 -23.18 -6.62 10.16
CA TRP A 150 -22.12 -6.06 11.01
C TRP A 150 -22.55 -5.94 12.47
N ARG A 151 -23.84 -5.74 12.73
CA ARG A 151 -24.35 -5.63 14.10
C ARG A 151 -24.09 -6.90 14.92
N GLN A 152 -24.20 -8.09 14.32
CA GLN A 152 -23.90 -9.36 15.00
C GLN A 152 -22.42 -9.50 15.39
N LEU A 153 -21.51 -8.79 14.72
CA LEU A 153 -20.09 -8.75 15.10
C LEU A 153 -19.87 -7.94 16.39
N PHE A 154 -20.63 -6.86 16.59
CA PHE A 154 -20.49 -5.94 17.73
C PHE A 154 -21.45 -6.21 18.89
N GLU A 155 -22.55 -6.92 18.62
CA GLU A 155 -23.49 -7.47 19.60
C GLU A 155 -23.50 -9.01 19.52
N PRO A 156 -22.34 -9.69 19.70
CA PRO A 156 -22.24 -11.14 19.53
C PRO A 156 -22.89 -11.90 20.69
N ALA A 157 -23.29 -13.15 20.42
CA ALA A 157 -23.74 -14.07 21.45
C ALA A 157 -22.62 -14.37 22.47
N ASP A 158 -22.98 -14.59 23.74
CA ASP A 158 -22.03 -14.89 24.83
C ASP A 158 -21.09 -16.06 24.53
N ALA A 159 -21.53 -17.03 23.71
CA ALA A 159 -20.70 -18.17 23.28
C ALA A 159 -19.47 -17.76 22.46
N LEU A 160 -19.44 -16.55 21.89
CA LEU A 160 -18.33 -15.99 21.11
C LEU A 160 -17.35 -15.17 21.96
N ARG A 161 -17.52 -15.14 23.28
CA ARG A 161 -16.64 -14.38 24.17
C ARG A 161 -15.18 -14.86 24.03
N GLY A 162 -14.27 -13.94 23.73
CA GLY A 162 -12.85 -14.20 23.48
C GLY A 162 -12.55 -14.95 22.17
N LYS A 163 -13.51 -15.10 21.26
CA LYS A 163 -13.37 -15.89 20.02
C LYS A 163 -13.35 -15.06 18.75
N ILE A 164 -13.55 -13.74 18.84
CA ILE A 164 -13.52 -12.85 17.69
C ILE A 164 -12.08 -12.37 17.46
N VAL A 165 -11.61 -12.47 16.22
CA VAL A 165 -10.38 -11.79 15.78
C VAL A 165 -10.81 -10.55 15.00
N MET A 166 -10.35 -9.38 15.46
CA MET A 166 -10.56 -8.12 14.74
C MET A 166 -9.29 -7.72 14.00
N ILE A 167 -9.42 -7.04 12.88
CA ILE A 167 -8.25 -6.51 12.16
C ILE A 167 -7.51 -5.47 13.02
N ARG A 168 -6.17 -5.46 12.94
CA ARG A 168 -5.33 -4.49 13.68
C ARG A 168 -5.07 -3.23 12.85
N GLN A 169 -6.11 -2.71 12.20
CA GLN A 169 -6.04 -1.45 11.44
C GLN A 169 -7.05 -0.46 12.00
N GLN A 170 -6.57 0.74 12.36
CA GLN A 170 -7.36 1.73 13.09
C GLN A 170 -8.58 2.17 12.27
N TRP A 171 -8.36 2.45 10.99
CA TRP A 171 -9.40 2.84 10.05
C TRP A 171 -10.46 1.76 9.90
N ASP A 172 -10.06 0.51 9.68
CA ASP A 172 -11.00 -0.60 9.49
C ASP A 172 -11.83 -0.90 10.75
N LEU A 173 -11.21 -0.81 11.94
CA LEU A 173 -11.92 -0.99 13.21
C LEU A 173 -13.02 0.06 13.39
N ILE A 174 -12.71 1.33 13.13
CA ILE A 174 -13.66 2.43 13.27
C ILE A 174 -14.72 2.35 12.16
N ALA A 175 -14.30 2.10 10.92
CA ALA A 175 -15.19 1.99 9.76
C ALA A 175 -16.23 0.88 9.94
N THR A 176 -15.84 -0.29 10.42
CA THR A 176 -16.77 -1.41 10.66
C THR A 176 -17.76 -1.09 11.78
N ALA A 177 -17.34 -0.40 12.84
CA ALA A 177 -18.22 0.05 13.91
C ALA A 177 -19.21 1.14 13.44
N LEU A 178 -18.73 2.15 12.71
CA LEU A 178 -19.58 3.17 12.07
C LEU A 178 -20.61 2.51 11.15
N LYS A 179 -20.18 1.53 10.34
CA LYS A 179 -21.07 0.81 9.44
C LYS A 179 -22.14 0.01 10.20
N ALA A 180 -21.78 -0.61 11.32
CA ALA A 180 -22.73 -1.33 12.17
C ALA A 180 -23.79 -0.41 12.79
N LEU A 181 -23.43 0.85 13.06
CA LEU A 181 -24.35 1.90 13.55
C LEU A 181 -25.19 2.54 12.43
N GLY A 182 -24.91 2.21 11.17
CA GLY A 182 -25.61 2.76 10.00
C GLY A 182 -25.01 4.06 9.47
N TYR A 183 -23.87 4.50 10.01
CA TYR A 183 -23.15 5.69 9.57
C TYR A 183 -22.30 5.43 8.32
N SER A 184 -21.78 6.52 7.76
CA SER A 184 -20.74 6.43 6.73
C SER A 184 -19.47 5.86 7.32
N VAL A 185 -18.82 4.92 6.61
CA VAL A 185 -17.49 4.41 6.98
C VAL A 185 -16.41 5.50 6.99
N ASN A 186 -16.67 6.61 6.30
CA ASN A 186 -15.80 7.78 6.20
C ASN A 186 -16.30 8.95 7.05
N SER A 187 -17.09 8.70 8.09
CA SER A 187 -17.59 9.78 8.95
C SER A 187 -16.46 10.50 9.66
N THR A 188 -16.57 11.83 9.71
CA THR A 188 -15.70 12.70 10.52
C THR A 188 -16.48 13.42 11.62
N ASP A 189 -17.73 13.04 11.85
CA ASP A 189 -18.57 13.63 12.90
C ASP A 189 -18.13 13.11 14.28
N ALA A 190 -17.88 14.02 15.21
CA ALA A 190 -17.35 13.67 16.53
C ALA A 190 -18.32 12.85 17.37
N ALA A 191 -19.64 13.03 17.20
CA ALA A 191 -20.64 12.25 17.93
C ALA A 191 -20.74 10.84 17.35
N GLU A 192 -20.77 10.69 16.03
CA GLU A 192 -20.76 9.37 15.38
C GLU A 192 -19.50 8.56 15.74
N LEU A 193 -18.34 9.21 15.80
CA LEU A 193 -17.08 8.59 16.23
C LEU A 193 -17.09 8.16 17.71
N ALA A 194 -17.69 8.97 18.60
CA ALA A 194 -17.83 8.62 20.02
C ALA A 194 -18.80 7.44 20.23
N GLU A 195 -19.84 7.32 19.41
CA GLU A 195 -20.73 6.15 19.41
C GLU A 195 -20.02 4.89 18.90
N ALA A 196 -19.21 5.01 17.84
CA ALA A 196 -18.39 3.92 17.34
C ALA A 196 -17.36 3.43 18.38
N GLU A 197 -16.68 4.35 19.08
CA GLU A 197 -15.79 4.02 20.20
C GLU A 197 -16.55 3.25 21.29
N SER A 198 -17.73 3.75 21.69
CA SER A 198 -18.55 3.10 22.70
C SER A 198 -18.97 1.68 22.29
N LEU A 199 -19.27 1.46 21.01
CA LEU A 199 -19.60 0.15 20.46
C LEU A 199 -18.39 -0.80 20.49
N LEU A 200 -17.23 -0.34 20.05
CA LEU A 200 -15.97 -1.09 20.10
C LEU A 200 -15.61 -1.49 21.53
N MET A 201 -15.77 -0.58 22.49
CA MET A 201 -15.49 -0.85 23.90
C MET A 201 -16.46 -1.89 24.50
N LYS A 202 -17.72 -1.89 24.08
CA LYS A 202 -18.70 -2.94 24.47
C LYS A 202 -18.35 -4.31 23.87
N GLN A 203 -17.86 -4.34 22.63
CA GLN A 203 -17.43 -5.57 21.95
C GLN A 203 -16.15 -6.16 22.54
N LYS A 204 -15.25 -5.33 23.07
CA LYS A 204 -13.90 -5.72 23.54
C LYS A 204 -13.81 -7.04 24.33
N PRO A 205 -14.72 -7.39 25.27
CA PRO A 205 -14.68 -8.67 25.97
C PRO A 205 -14.85 -9.90 25.08
N PHE A 206 -15.36 -9.74 23.87
CA PHE A 206 -15.54 -10.80 22.88
C PHE A 206 -14.36 -10.97 21.93
N VAL A 207 -13.48 -9.97 21.86
CA VAL A 207 -12.29 -9.99 21.01
C VAL A 207 -11.18 -10.75 21.72
N GLY A 208 -10.71 -11.84 21.10
CA GLY A 208 -9.57 -12.62 21.58
C GLY A 208 -8.23 -12.00 21.18
N SER A 209 -8.15 -11.46 19.96
CA SER A 209 -6.93 -10.82 19.44
C SER A 209 -7.22 -9.79 18.35
N TYR A 210 -6.27 -8.88 18.16
CA TYR A 210 -6.23 -7.98 17.00
C TYR A 210 -5.08 -8.38 16.09
N GLY A 211 -5.33 -8.64 14.81
CA GLY A 211 -4.31 -9.02 13.83
C GLY A 211 -4.91 -9.31 12.45
N TYR A 212 -4.06 -9.61 11.49
CA TYR A 212 -4.51 -10.16 10.21
C TYR A 212 -4.81 -11.65 10.37
N ILE A 213 -5.85 -12.11 9.69
CA ILE A 213 -6.13 -13.54 9.61
C ILE A 213 -5.11 -14.15 8.66
N SER A 214 -4.24 -15.01 9.19
CA SER A 214 -3.44 -15.93 8.37
C SER A 214 -4.24 -17.22 8.26
N LEU A 215 -4.81 -17.46 7.08
CA LEU A 215 -5.45 -18.73 6.77
C LEU A 215 -4.37 -19.66 6.23
N SER A 216 -4.22 -20.82 6.85
CA SER A 216 -3.49 -21.95 6.29
C SER A 216 -4.48 -23.03 5.84
N GLU A 217 -4.02 -24.03 5.08
CA GLU A 217 -4.86 -25.19 4.72
C GLU A 217 -5.43 -25.93 5.94
N GLU A 218 -4.86 -25.71 7.13
CA GLU A 218 -5.29 -26.32 8.40
C GLU A 218 -6.30 -25.46 9.19
N SER A 219 -6.65 -24.26 8.71
CA SER A 219 -7.51 -23.26 9.41
C SER A 219 -9.01 -23.48 9.24
#